data_AF-A0A378NDB3-F1
#
_entry.id   AF-A0A378NDB3-F1
#
_cell.length_a   1.000
_cell.length_b   1.000
_cell.length_c   1.000
_cell.angle_alpha   90.00
_cell.angle_beta   90.00
_cell.angle_gamma   90.00
#
_symmetry.space_group_name_H-M   'P 1'
#
loop_
_entity.id
_entity.type
_entity.pdbx_description
1 polymer ?
#
loop_
_entity_poly.entity_id
_entity_poly.type
_entity_poly.pdbx_seq_one_letter_code
_entity_poly.pdbx_strand_id
1 'polypeptide(L)'
;MQPQTRKQMIQKIHIGKNELKLDNNAYKMLLLEAVDKPSCSMMTDSELMTVLQTMKAKGFVVKSKKYGKRPTASKTAPHRQGLINKIGALLYQSQKPWDYAHAIAKRSFGIERVQWLTDEQLHKLVQMLASYNYRHGMSV
;
A
#
# COMPACT_ATOMS: atom_id res chain seq x y z
N MET A 1 12.70 3.34 -13.40
CA MET A 1 12.83 2.59 -12.13
C MET A 1 12.68 3.59 -10.99
N GLN A 2 11.67 3.48 -10.12
CA GLN A 2 11.52 4.42 -8.99
C GLN A 2 12.78 4.31 -8.09
N PRO A 3 13.39 5.42 -7.63
CA PRO A 3 14.50 5.37 -6.70
C PRO A 3 14.02 4.72 -5.40
N GLN A 4 14.47 3.48 -5.15
CA GLN A 4 14.11 2.77 -3.93
C GLN A 4 15.09 3.16 -2.84
N THR A 5 14.59 3.65 -1.73
CA THR A 5 15.47 3.91 -0.58
C THR A 5 15.97 2.59 -0.02
N ARG A 6 17.17 2.57 0.55
CA ARG A 6 17.77 1.41 1.22
C ARG A 6 16.78 0.67 2.14
N LYS A 7 16.02 1.42 2.93
CA LYS A 7 14.98 0.88 3.83
C LYS A 7 13.90 0.10 3.07
N GLN A 8 13.46 0.59 1.91
CA GLN A 8 12.47 -0.10 1.08
C GLN A 8 13.03 -1.39 0.47
N MET A 9 14.31 -1.41 0.08
CA MET A 9 14.96 -2.63 -0.44
C MET A 9 15.02 -3.71 0.62
N ILE A 10 15.50 -3.38 1.83
CA ILE A 10 15.54 -4.30 2.96
C ILE A 10 14.14 -4.81 3.31
N GLN A 11 13.14 -3.94 3.32
CA GLN A 11 11.75 -4.34 3.56
C GLN A 11 11.26 -5.37 2.53
N LYS A 12 11.57 -5.17 1.24
CA LYS A 12 11.20 -6.13 0.19
C LYS A 12 11.90 -7.47 0.33
N ILE A 13 13.16 -7.48 0.74
CA ILE A 13 13.89 -8.73 1.03
C ILE A 13 13.20 -9.49 2.17
N HIS A 14 12.82 -8.82 3.26
CA HIS A 14 12.06 -9.47 4.34
C HIS A 14 10.67 -9.96 3.92
N ILE A 15 9.96 -9.21 3.05
CA ILE A 15 8.70 -9.68 2.47
C ILE A 15 8.95 -10.93 1.61
N GLY A 16 9.99 -10.93 0.79
CA GLY A 16 10.36 -12.07 -0.04
C GLY A 16 10.72 -13.31 0.78
N LYS A 17 11.39 -13.14 1.92
CA LYS A 17 11.66 -14.23 2.87
C LYS A 17 10.36 -14.90 3.31
N ASN A 18 9.37 -14.09 3.69
CA ASN A 18 8.07 -14.59 4.15
C ASN A 18 7.26 -15.24 3.01
N GLU A 19 7.23 -14.64 1.82
CA GLU A 19 6.53 -15.19 0.65
C GLU A 19 7.15 -16.51 0.17
N LEU A 20 8.48 -16.63 0.20
CA LEU A 20 9.20 -17.86 -0.13
C LEU A 20 9.24 -18.87 1.04
N LYS A 21 8.64 -18.55 2.19
CA LYS A 21 8.62 -19.37 3.41
C LYS A 21 10.03 -19.84 3.82
N LEU A 22 11.04 -18.97 3.65
CA LEU A 22 12.42 -19.29 4.01
C LEU A 22 12.59 -19.20 5.53
N ASP A 23 13.09 -20.27 6.12
CA ASP A 23 13.52 -20.25 7.52
C ASP A 23 14.70 -19.27 7.73
N ASN A 24 14.96 -18.87 8.98
CA ASN A 24 16.09 -18.03 9.34
C ASN A 24 17.43 -18.56 8.83
N ASN A 25 17.66 -19.88 8.88
CA ASN A 25 18.90 -20.49 8.39
C ASN A 25 18.97 -20.47 6.86
N ALA A 26 17.87 -20.87 6.18
CA ALA A 26 17.79 -20.83 4.73
C ALA A 26 17.94 -19.40 4.16
N TYR A 27 17.40 -18.41 4.88
CA TYR A 27 17.55 -17.01 4.54
C TYR A 27 19.00 -16.53 4.66
N LYS A 28 19.71 -16.87 5.75
CA LYS A 28 21.14 -16.55 5.91
C LYS A 28 21.98 -17.22 4.82
N MET A 29 21.70 -18.48 4.50
CA MET A 29 22.39 -19.18 3.41
C MET A 29 22.16 -18.50 2.05
N LEU A 30 20.94 -18.05 1.76
CA LEU A 30 20.65 -17.29 0.54
C LEU A 30 21.43 -15.97 0.47
N LEU A 31 21.58 -15.27 1.60
CA LEU A 31 22.36 -14.03 1.65
C LEU A 31 23.86 -14.30 1.47
N LEU A 32 24.39 -15.37 2.07
CA LEU A 32 25.77 -15.81 1.88
C LEU A 32 26.03 -16.24 0.43
N GLU A 33 25.12 -17.02 -0.16
CA GLU A 33 25.19 -17.45 -1.58
C GLU A 33 25.19 -16.25 -2.54
N ALA A 34 24.41 -15.20 -2.24
CA ALA A 34 24.26 -14.06 -3.13
C ALA A 34 25.38 -13.02 -3.01
N VAL A 35 25.84 -12.72 -1.78
CA VAL A 35 26.74 -11.59 -1.51
C VAL A 35 27.76 -11.85 -0.39
N ASP A 36 27.88 -13.09 0.08
CA ASP A 36 28.80 -13.52 1.14
C ASP A 36 28.67 -12.75 2.47
N LYS A 37 27.47 -12.22 2.75
CA LYS A 37 27.18 -11.44 3.96
C LYS A 37 25.98 -12.00 4.71
N PRO A 38 26.06 -12.12 6.05
CA PRO A 38 24.98 -12.72 6.83
C PRO A 38 23.80 -11.77 7.12
N SER A 39 23.93 -10.47 6.81
CA SER A 39 22.91 -9.47 7.15
C SER A 39 22.79 -8.34 6.12
N CYS A 40 21.55 -7.93 5.84
CA CYS A 40 21.22 -6.78 5.00
C CYS A 40 21.74 -5.45 5.55
N SER A 41 22.04 -5.35 6.85
CA SER A 41 22.61 -4.13 7.45
C SER A 41 24.03 -3.85 6.97
N MET A 42 24.81 -4.89 6.64
CA MET A 42 26.21 -4.82 6.21
C MET A 42 26.36 -4.74 4.68
N MET A 43 25.23 -4.78 3.95
CA MET A 43 25.24 -4.81 2.49
C MET A 43 25.25 -3.40 1.90
N THR A 44 25.85 -3.21 0.72
CA THR A 44 25.70 -1.98 -0.07
C THR A 44 24.39 -1.98 -0.85
N ASP A 45 24.00 -0.83 -1.39
CA ASP A 45 22.74 -0.71 -2.14
C ASP A 45 22.74 -1.59 -3.41
N SER A 46 23.90 -1.75 -4.06
CA SER A 46 24.10 -2.66 -5.19
C SER A 46 23.91 -4.12 -4.77
N GLU A 47 24.49 -4.53 -3.65
CA GLU A 47 24.35 -5.89 -3.10
C GLU A 47 22.89 -6.22 -2.72
N LEU A 48 22.17 -5.27 -2.12
CA LEU A 48 20.74 -5.43 -1.81
C LEU A 48 19.92 -5.64 -3.09
N MET A 49 20.30 -4.98 -4.18
CA MET A 49 19.66 -5.14 -5.49
C MET A 49 19.93 -6.53 -6.09
N THR A 50 21.15 -7.03 -5.96
CA THR A 50 21.52 -8.41 -6.35
C THR A 50 20.69 -9.43 -5.58
N VAL A 51 20.60 -9.30 -4.24
CA VAL A 51 19.77 -10.20 -3.42
C VAL A 51 18.31 -10.19 -3.87
N LEU A 52 17.74 -9.02 -4.14
CA LEU A 52 16.37 -8.91 -4.65
C LEU A 52 16.20 -9.61 -6.01
N GLN A 53 17.20 -9.56 -6.88
CA GLN A 53 17.19 -10.25 -8.17
C GLN A 53 17.26 -11.77 -7.99
N THR A 54 18.13 -12.26 -7.11
CA THR A 54 18.21 -13.69 -6.75
C THR A 54 16.88 -14.18 -6.17
N MET A 55 16.24 -13.41 -5.29
CA MET A 55 14.92 -13.77 -4.75
C MET A 55 13.85 -13.82 -5.85
N LYS A 56 13.86 -12.86 -6.79
CA LYS A 56 12.94 -12.89 -7.95
C LYS A 56 13.15 -14.14 -8.81
N ALA A 57 14.40 -14.52 -9.06
CA ALA A 57 14.72 -15.75 -9.79
C ALA A 57 14.20 -17.01 -9.07
N LYS A 58 14.24 -17.03 -7.73
CA LYS A 58 13.66 -18.11 -6.91
C LYS A 58 12.12 -18.04 -6.78
N GLY A 59 11.45 -17.14 -7.51
CA GLY A 59 9.99 -17.05 -7.58
C GLY A 59 9.35 -15.90 -6.78
N PHE A 60 10.14 -14.99 -6.20
CA PHE A 60 9.58 -13.83 -5.50
C PHE A 60 8.98 -12.80 -6.48
N VAL A 61 7.66 -12.62 -6.41
CA VAL A 61 6.97 -11.55 -7.14
C VAL A 61 6.73 -10.37 -6.22
N VAL A 62 7.31 -9.21 -6.56
CA VAL A 62 7.07 -7.95 -5.82
C VAL A 62 5.65 -7.49 -6.10
N LYS A 63 4.71 -7.85 -5.22
CA LYS A 63 3.33 -7.36 -5.26
C LYS A 63 3.31 -5.89 -4.83
N SER A 64 3.13 -4.96 -5.77
CA SER A 64 2.79 -3.58 -5.43
C SER A 64 1.33 -3.54 -5.00
N LYS A 65 1.03 -2.91 -3.85
CA LYS A 65 -0.35 -2.67 -3.44
C LYS A 65 -0.96 -1.63 -4.38
N LYS A 66 -1.71 -2.08 -5.40
CA LYS A 66 -2.31 -1.23 -6.42
C LYS A 66 -3.28 -0.16 -5.87
N TYR A 67 -3.94 -0.42 -4.73
CA TYR A 67 -5.08 0.40 -4.27
C TYR A 67 -4.91 1.03 -2.88
N GLY A 68 -3.72 0.96 -2.28
CA GLY A 68 -3.47 1.47 -0.93
C GLY A 68 -4.17 0.67 0.18
N LYS A 69 -4.00 1.08 1.44
CA LYS A 69 -4.70 0.45 2.59
C LYS A 69 -6.01 1.20 2.83
N ARG A 70 -7.11 0.47 2.92
CA ARG A 70 -8.42 0.99 3.33
C ARG A 70 -8.33 1.66 4.71
N PRO A 71 -8.71 2.94 4.84
CA PRO A 71 -8.82 3.61 6.14
C PRO A 71 -9.87 2.94 7.02
N THR A 72 -9.60 2.87 8.32
CA THR A 72 -10.56 2.42 9.34
C THR A 72 -10.90 3.59 10.25
N ALA A 73 -12.18 3.85 10.48
CA ALA A 73 -12.61 4.78 11.52
C ALA A 73 -12.30 4.20 12.91
N SER A 74 -12.28 5.06 13.93
CA SER A 74 -12.25 4.62 15.32
C SER A 74 -13.42 3.67 15.60
N LYS A 75 -13.18 2.61 16.38
CA LYS A 75 -14.20 1.61 16.78
C LYS A 75 -15.42 2.23 17.49
N THR A 76 -15.26 3.46 17.99
CA THR A 76 -16.28 4.23 18.73
C THR A 76 -17.32 4.92 17.84
N ALA A 77 -17.19 4.87 16.51
CA ALA A 77 -18.12 5.54 15.59
C ALA A 77 -18.54 4.61 14.41
N PRO A 78 -19.46 3.66 14.65
CA PRO A 78 -19.89 2.69 13.62
C PRO A 78 -20.52 3.37 12.39
N HIS A 79 -21.22 4.49 12.56
CA HIS A 79 -21.81 5.26 11.46
C HIS A 79 -20.73 5.76 10.47
N ARG A 80 -19.64 6.31 10.99
CA ARG A 80 -18.50 6.79 10.18
C ARG A 80 -17.85 5.65 9.40
N GLN A 81 -17.80 4.45 9.98
CA GLN A 81 -17.27 3.27 9.29
C GLN A 81 -18.17 2.88 8.10
N GLY A 82 -19.49 3.02 8.22
CA GLY A 82 -20.44 2.84 7.11
C GLY A 82 -20.17 3.80 5.93
N LEU A 83 -19.91 5.07 6.22
CA LEU A 83 -19.55 6.07 5.19
C LEU A 83 -18.22 5.74 4.50
N ILE A 84 -17.20 5.37 5.27
CA ILE A 84 -15.92 4.93 4.69
C ILE A 84 -16.13 3.64 3.88
N ASN A 85 -17.03 2.73 4.27
CA ASN A 85 -17.41 1.55 3.47
C ASN A 85 -17.97 1.97 2.11
N LYS A 86 -18.91 2.92 2.09
CA LYS A 86 -19.48 3.46 0.86
C LYS A 86 -18.45 4.17 -0.03
N ILE A 87 -17.55 4.97 0.55
CA ILE A 87 -16.43 5.60 -0.18
C ILE A 87 -15.58 4.52 -0.87
N GLY A 88 -15.23 3.45 -0.15
CA GLY A 88 -14.45 2.35 -0.71
C GLY A 88 -15.14 1.65 -1.89
N ALA A 89 -16.47 1.49 -1.85
CA ALA A 89 -17.23 0.93 -2.95
C ALA A 89 -17.21 1.85 -4.19
N LEU A 90 -17.39 3.16 -4.00
CA LEU A 90 -17.33 4.15 -5.09
C LEU A 90 -15.93 4.22 -5.73
N LEU A 91 -14.87 4.10 -4.91
CA LEU A 91 -13.49 4.00 -5.39
C LEU A 91 -13.26 2.72 -6.19
N TYR A 92 -13.81 1.59 -5.74
CA TYR A 92 -13.72 0.32 -6.46
C TYR A 92 -14.42 0.39 -7.82
N GLN A 93 -15.64 0.94 -7.87
CA GLN A 93 -16.38 1.16 -9.12
C GLN A 93 -15.56 2.03 -10.10
N SER A 94 -14.93 3.09 -9.61
CA SER A 94 -14.10 3.98 -10.42
C SER A 94 -12.67 3.51 -10.68
N GLN A 95 -12.31 2.30 -10.21
CA GLN A 95 -10.96 1.74 -10.31
C GLN A 95 -9.88 2.68 -9.75
N LYS A 96 -10.22 3.47 -8.72
CA LYS A 96 -9.31 4.45 -8.10
C LYS A 96 -8.74 3.95 -6.77
N PRO A 97 -7.46 4.26 -6.46
CA PRO A 97 -6.87 3.95 -5.17
C PRO A 97 -7.40 4.87 -4.07
N TRP A 98 -7.20 4.46 -2.81
CA TRP A 98 -7.54 5.28 -1.64
C TRP A 98 -6.82 6.63 -1.60
N ASP A 99 -5.62 6.72 -2.17
CA ASP A 99 -4.90 7.98 -2.35
C ASP A 99 -5.72 9.04 -3.08
N TYR A 100 -6.61 8.65 -4.00
CA TYR A 100 -7.49 9.59 -4.67
C TYR A 100 -8.49 10.23 -3.70
N ALA A 101 -9.09 9.44 -2.80
CA ALA A 101 -9.99 9.98 -1.78
C ALA A 101 -9.23 10.84 -0.75
N HIS A 102 -7.99 10.48 -0.41
CA HIS A 102 -7.12 11.31 0.42
C HIS A 102 -6.81 12.66 -0.25
N ALA A 103 -6.54 12.66 -1.55
CA ALA A 103 -6.29 13.90 -2.31
C ALA A 103 -7.53 14.81 -2.36
N ILE A 104 -8.73 14.25 -2.54
CA ILE A 104 -9.98 15.03 -2.49
C ILE A 104 -10.20 15.59 -1.08
N ALA A 105 -10.02 14.77 -0.04
CA ALA A 105 -10.15 15.23 1.34
C ALA A 105 -9.20 16.40 1.64
N LYS A 106 -7.96 16.34 1.15
CA LYS A 106 -6.97 17.41 1.29
C LYS A 106 -7.37 18.67 0.52
N ARG A 107 -7.85 18.53 -0.72
CA ARG A 107 -8.27 19.67 -1.56
C ARG A 107 -9.54 20.36 -1.06
N SER A 108 -10.52 19.59 -0.57
CA SER A 108 -11.84 20.11 -0.19
C SER A 108 -11.92 20.56 1.26
N PHE A 109 -11.20 19.89 2.18
CA PHE A 109 -11.32 20.13 3.63
C PHE A 109 -9.98 20.47 4.30
N GLY A 110 -8.85 20.43 3.57
CA GLY A 110 -7.52 20.61 4.16
C GLY A 110 -7.03 19.43 5.00
N ILE A 111 -7.74 18.29 5.00
CA ILE A 111 -7.45 17.14 5.85
C ILE A 111 -6.79 16.04 5.03
N GLU A 112 -5.61 15.58 5.45
CA GLU A 112 -4.82 14.60 4.69
C GLU A 112 -5.44 13.20 4.68
N ARG A 113 -6.15 12.81 5.74
CA ARG A 113 -6.68 11.45 5.90
C ARG A 113 -8.21 11.42 5.99
N VAL A 114 -8.84 10.61 5.13
CA VAL A 114 -10.31 10.40 5.12
C VAL A 114 -10.85 9.97 6.50
N GLN A 115 -10.09 9.20 7.27
CA GLN A 115 -10.48 8.76 8.61
C GLN A 115 -10.57 9.89 9.66
N TRP A 116 -10.00 11.07 9.38
CA TRP A 116 -10.03 12.23 10.27
C TRP A 116 -11.17 13.19 9.95
N LEU A 117 -11.92 12.96 8.87
CA LEU A 117 -13.07 13.79 8.51
C LEU A 117 -14.18 13.63 9.55
N THR A 118 -14.89 14.72 9.80
CA THR A 118 -16.15 14.71 10.55
C THR A 118 -17.23 13.96 9.76
N ASP A 119 -18.35 13.65 10.42
CA ASP A 119 -19.45 12.91 9.81
C ASP A 119 -20.02 13.65 8.58
N GLU A 120 -20.27 14.96 8.71
CA GLU A 120 -20.72 15.82 7.60
C GLU A 120 -19.73 15.87 6.44
N GLN A 121 -18.42 15.95 6.73
CA GLN A 121 -17.38 15.97 5.70
C GLN A 121 -17.30 14.63 4.96
N LEU A 122 -17.47 13.50 5.67
CA LEU A 122 -17.55 12.18 5.05
C LEU A 122 -18.76 12.07 4.12
N HIS A 123 -19.93 12.56 4.55
CA HIS A 123 -21.13 12.62 3.71
C HIS A 123 -20.91 13.45 2.44
N LYS A 124 -20.31 14.63 2.56
CA LYS A 124 -19.96 15.47 1.39
C LYS A 124 -18.97 14.76 0.46
N LEU A 125 -17.96 14.08 1.00
CA LEU A 125 -16.99 13.32 0.21
C LEU A 125 -17.66 12.17 -0.57
N VAL A 126 -18.61 11.46 0.05
CA VAL A 126 -19.44 10.45 -0.63
C VAL A 126 -20.22 11.06 -1.79
N GLN A 127 -20.87 12.20 -1.58
CA GLN A 127 -21.63 12.89 -2.65
C GLN A 127 -20.74 13.35 -3.81
N MET A 128 -19.54 13.87 -3.51
CA MET A 128 -18.56 14.26 -4.53
C MET A 128 -18.12 13.06 -5.38
N LEU A 129 -17.81 11.92 -4.74
CA LEU A 129 -17.42 10.70 -5.43
C LEU A 129 -18.57 10.08 -6.23
N ALA A 130 -19.79 10.07 -5.68
CA ALA A 130 -20.98 9.59 -6.38
C ALA A 130 -21.27 10.44 -7.64
N SER A 131 -21.18 11.77 -7.51
CA SER A 131 -21.35 12.69 -8.65
C SER A 131 -20.27 12.49 -9.71
N TYR A 132 -19.03 12.23 -9.29
CA TYR A 132 -17.93 11.90 -10.19
C TYR A 132 -18.21 10.60 -10.98
N ASN A 133 -18.64 9.54 -10.30
CA ASN A 133 -18.96 8.26 -10.93
C ASN A 133 -20.12 8.39 -11.93
N TYR A 134 -21.18 9.12 -11.56
CA TYR A 134 -22.31 9.40 -12.44
C TYR A 134 -21.88 10.11 -13.73
N ARG A 135 -21.03 11.15 -13.62
CA ARG A 135 -20.51 11.89 -14.79
C ARG A 135 -19.66 11.03 -15.72
N HIS A 136 -19.06 9.95 -15.21
CA HIS A 136 -18.23 9.03 -15.98
C HIS A 136 -19.00 7.76 -16.40
N GLY A 137 -20.33 7.76 -16.30
CA GLY A 137 -21.18 6.65 -16.77
C GLY A 137 -21.08 5.38 -15.94
N MET A 138 -20.51 5.45 -14.74
CA MET A 138 -20.42 4.30 -13.82
C MET A 138 -21.66 4.31 -12.94
N SER A 139 -22.67 3.53 -13.32
CA SER A 139 -23.93 3.43 -12.57
C SER A 139 -23.68 2.92 -11.15
N VAL A 140 -24.32 3.59 -10.19
CA VAL A 140 -24.33 3.26 -8.76
C VAL A 140 -25.09 1.99 -8.46
#